data_AF-A0A9D6V2X7-F1
#
_entry.id   AF-A0A9D6V2X7-F1
#
_cell.length_a   1.000
_cell.length_b   1.000
_cell.length_c   1.000
_cell.angle_alpha   90.00
_cell.angle_beta   90.00
_cell.angle_gamma   90.00
#
_symmetry.space_group_name_H-M   'P 1'
#
loop_
_entity.id
_entity.type
_entity.pdbx_description
1 polymer ?
#
loop_
_entity_poly.entity_id
_entity_poly.type
_entity_poly.pdbx_seq_one_letter_code
_entity_poly.pdbx_strand_id
1 'polypeptide(L)'
;MKKATFKIRRKIILAFLFCFLSVLIFAVFSFQIHREIGHRLRLVEVADDIVNNILEVRRFEKNFFLYKHRSSLDEALSYADRAELLYFRHEQDILRLTKEDSRAPFLKTLERYKKTLSGLQSGLPEPHAGIEAPNVSGREESLRTTGQELLDIATGWVRQERSKIDQLFRTAFYLFAVSVLFFGFLGILVAFYISRMLTRPLIQMQQAMEKIAQGD
;
A
#
# COMPACT_ATOMS: atom_id res chain seq x y z
N MET A 1 33.48 36.10 34.75
CA MET A 1 32.44 35.07 35.01
C MET A 1 31.31 35.03 33.97
N LYS A 2 30.77 36.16 33.46
CA LYS A 2 29.68 36.18 32.44
C LYS A 2 29.95 35.40 31.13
N LYS A 3 31.21 35.28 30.69
CA LYS A 3 31.59 34.54 29.46
C LYS A 3 31.45 33.01 29.59
N ALA A 4 31.56 32.45 30.80
CA ALA A 4 31.50 31.00 31.01
C ALA A 4 30.05 30.49 31.07
N THR A 5 29.16 31.22 31.74
CA THR A 5 27.72 30.91 31.82
C THR A 5 27.03 31.01 30.45
N PHE A 6 27.41 31.96 29.61
CA PHE A 6 26.90 32.06 28.22
C PHE A 6 27.30 30.85 27.36
N LYS A 7 28.52 30.33 27.54
CA LYS A 7 29.00 29.13 26.83
C LYS A 7 28.26 27.86 27.26
N ILE A 8 27.95 27.73 28.56
CA ILE A 8 27.21 26.60 29.15
C ILE A 8 25.76 26.58 28.64
N ARG A 9 25.05 27.71 28.73
CA ARG A 9 23.66 27.84 28.26
C ARG A 9 23.53 27.55 26.76
N ARG A 10 24.46 28.06 25.94
CA ARG A 10 24.47 27.80 24.49
C ARG A 10 24.64 26.31 24.17
N LYS A 11 25.51 25.60 24.89
CA LYS A 11 25.70 24.15 24.70
C LYS A 11 24.44 23.34 25.00
N ILE A 12 23.73 23.69 26.08
CA ILE A 12 22.46 23.03 26.45
C ILE A 12 21.40 23.26 25.37
N ILE A 13 21.22 24.51 24.94
CA ILE A 13 20.26 24.86 23.89
C ILE A 13 20.59 24.13 22.59
N LEU A 14 21.86 24.05 22.20
CA LEU A 14 22.28 23.31 21.01
C LEU A 14 22.00 21.81 21.11
N ALA A 15 22.26 21.18 22.27
CA ALA A 15 21.95 19.77 22.49
C ALA A 15 20.45 19.50 22.43
N PHE A 16 19.64 20.38 23.02
CA PHE A 16 18.18 20.27 22.99
C PHE A 16 17.63 20.47 21.58
N LEU A 17 18.14 21.46 20.85
CA LEU A 17 17.77 21.72 19.46
C LEU A 17 18.16 20.57 18.54
N PHE A 18 19.34 19.96 18.77
CA PHE A 18 19.75 18.75 18.05
C PHE A 18 18.80 17.58 18.30
N CYS A 19 18.38 17.35 19.54
CA CYS A 19 17.41 16.30 19.87
C CYS A 19 16.06 16.57 19.21
N PHE A 20 15.56 17.81 19.33
CA PHE A 20 14.30 18.23 18.71
C PHE A 20 14.32 18.05 17.20
N LEU A 21 15.40 18.48 16.53
CA LEU A 21 15.53 18.35 15.08
C LEU A 21 15.61 16.88 14.66
N SER A 22 16.30 16.04 15.43
CA SER A 22 16.38 14.59 15.18
C SER A 22 14.99 13.94 15.26
N VAL A 23 14.19 14.29 16.28
CA VAL A 23 12.81 13.82 16.40
C VAL A 23 11.94 14.31 15.25
N LEU A 24 12.07 15.58 14.85
CA LEU A 24 11.32 16.14 13.74
C LEU A 24 11.62 15.44 12.42
N ILE A 25 12.90 15.22 12.11
CA ILE A 25 13.34 14.51 10.91
C ILE A 25 12.76 13.09 10.91
N PHE A 26 12.86 12.39 12.04
CA PHE A 26 12.31 11.05 12.18
C PHE A 26 10.79 11.01 11.97
N ALA A 27 10.06 11.97 12.55
CA ALA A 27 8.61 12.08 12.38
C ALA A 27 8.23 12.29 10.91
N VAL A 28 8.96 13.14 10.17
CA VAL A 28 8.73 13.37 8.74
C VAL A 28 8.94 12.08 7.93
N PHE A 29 10.05 11.36 8.16
CA PHE A 29 10.31 10.09 7.48
C PHE A 29 9.24 9.04 7.79
N SER A 30 8.86 8.91 9.06
CA SER A 30 7.81 7.98 9.49
C SER A 30 6.47 8.31 8.83
N PHE A 31 6.09 9.59 8.79
CA PHE A 31 4.86 10.04 8.14
C PHE A 31 4.85 9.76 6.64
N GLN A 32 5.98 9.96 5.95
CA GLN A 32 6.10 9.63 4.52
C GLN A 32 5.89 8.15 4.25
N ILE A 33 6.52 7.26 5.02
CA ILE A 33 6.36 5.81 4.87
C ILE A 33 4.91 5.40 5.14
N HIS A 34 4.30 5.93 6.21
CA HIS A 34 2.91 5.62 6.54
C HIS A 34 1.94 6.08 5.45
N ARG A 35 2.15 7.27 4.88
CA ARG A 35 1.37 7.78 3.76
C ARG A 35 1.50 6.91 2.52
N GLU A 36 2.71 6.44 2.21
CA GLU A 36 2.94 5.52 1.09
C GLU A 36 2.19 4.20 1.30
N ILE A 37 2.25 3.60 2.49
CA ILE A 37 1.49 2.37 2.80
C ILE A 37 -0.01 2.59 2.56
N GLY A 38 -0.58 3.71 3.01
CA GLY A 38 -1.99 4.02 2.80
C GLY A 38 -2.38 4.16 1.32
N HIS A 39 -1.52 4.78 0.50
CA HIS A 39 -1.73 4.85 -0.94
C HIS A 39 -1.71 3.45 -1.58
N ARG A 40 -0.70 2.64 -1.23
CA ARG A 40 -0.53 1.26 -1.73
C ARG A 40 -1.71 0.36 -1.37
N LEU A 41 -2.26 0.50 -0.17
CA LEU A 41 -3.41 -0.28 0.29
C LEU A 41 -4.64 -0.05 -0.58
N ARG A 42 -4.92 1.21 -0.94
CA ARG A 42 -6.03 1.55 -1.85
C ARG A 42 -5.86 0.90 -3.23
N LEU A 43 -4.63 0.73 -3.70
CA LEU A 43 -4.36 0.08 -4.98
C LEU A 43 -4.56 -1.42 -4.92
N VAL A 44 -4.22 -2.06 -3.80
CA VAL A 44 -4.58 -3.46 -3.55
C VAL A 44 -6.10 -3.62 -3.56
N GLU A 45 -6.85 -2.75 -2.89
CA GLU A 45 -8.32 -2.80 -2.87
C GLU A 45 -8.90 -2.73 -4.29
N VAL A 46 -8.46 -1.77 -5.10
CA VAL A 46 -8.91 -1.66 -6.50
C VAL A 46 -8.54 -2.90 -7.32
N ALA A 47 -7.33 -3.44 -7.14
CA ALA A 47 -6.92 -4.66 -7.84
C ALA A 47 -7.73 -5.88 -7.41
N ASP A 48 -8.01 -6.03 -6.11
CA ASP A 48 -8.87 -7.08 -5.56
C ASP A 48 -10.32 -6.93 -6.09
N ASP A 49 -10.85 -5.71 -6.21
CA ASP A 49 -12.17 -5.46 -6.82
C ASP A 49 -12.22 -5.87 -8.30
N ILE A 50 -11.16 -5.59 -9.07
CA ILE A 50 -11.06 -6.04 -10.46
C ILE A 50 -11.02 -7.57 -10.53
N VAL A 51 -10.22 -8.23 -9.68
CA VAL A 51 -10.17 -9.69 -9.58
C VAL A 51 -11.56 -10.26 -9.28
N ASN A 52 -12.27 -9.68 -8.30
CA ASN A 52 -13.62 -10.12 -7.93
C ASN A 52 -14.60 -10.00 -9.10
N ASN A 53 -14.59 -8.88 -9.84
CA ASN A 53 -15.43 -8.75 -11.03
C ASN A 53 -15.08 -9.82 -12.09
N ILE A 54 -13.80 -10.09 -12.34
CA ILE A 54 -13.37 -11.16 -13.28
C ILE A 54 -13.83 -12.54 -12.80
N LEU A 55 -13.79 -12.82 -11.49
CA LEU A 55 -14.29 -14.09 -10.96
C LEU A 55 -15.81 -14.23 -11.17
N GLU A 56 -16.57 -13.16 -10.97
CA GLU A 56 -18.00 -13.12 -11.25
C GLU A 56 -18.31 -13.33 -12.73
N VAL A 57 -17.55 -12.68 -13.62
CA VAL A 57 -17.60 -12.95 -15.07
C VAL A 57 -17.43 -14.45 -15.36
N ARG A 58 -16.39 -15.09 -14.79
CA ARG A 58 -16.15 -16.53 -14.99
C ARG A 58 -17.23 -17.41 -14.37
N ARG A 59 -17.88 -16.97 -13.29
CA ARG A 59 -19.03 -17.66 -12.69
C ARG A 59 -20.21 -17.66 -13.67
N PHE A 60 -20.54 -16.51 -14.24
CA PHE A 60 -21.64 -16.38 -15.20
C PHE A 60 -21.32 -17.05 -16.55
N GLU A 61 -20.06 -17.03 -16.98
CA GLU A 61 -19.57 -17.81 -18.13
C GLU A 61 -19.87 -19.31 -17.93
N LYS A 62 -19.48 -19.89 -16.79
CA LYS A 62 -19.79 -21.29 -16.46
C LYS A 62 -21.30 -21.56 -16.41
N ASN A 63 -22.06 -20.64 -15.82
CA ASN A 63 -23.52 -20.76 -15.78
C ASN A 63 -24.14 -20.74 -17.17
N PHE A 64 -23.63 -19.93 -18.10
CA PHE A 64 -24.05 -19.96 -19.49
C PHE A 64 -23.71 -21.31 -20.12
N PHE A 65 -22.49 -21.83 -19.94
CA PHE A 65 -22.12 -23.12 -20.54
C PHE A 65 -22.94 -24.29 -20.01
N LEU A 66 -23.33 -24.26 -18.74
CA LEU A 66 -24.17 -25.28 -18.10
C LEU A 66 -25.65 -25.17 -18.48
N TYR A 67 -26.23 -23.97 -18.38
CA TYR A 67 -27.68 -23.76 -18.46
C TYR A 67 -28.16 -23.09 -19.76
N LYS A 68 -27.24 -22.61 -20.61
CA LYS A 68 -27.50 -21.93 -21.90
C LYS A 68 -28.42 -20.71 -21.81
N HIS A 69 -28.56 -20.12 -20.61
CA HIS A 69 -29.37 -18.92 -20.41
C HIS A 69 -28.68 -17.67 -20.94
N ARG A 70 -29.34 -16.93 -21.83
CA ARG A 70 -28.85 -15.65 -22.36
C ARG A 70 -28.56 -14.62 -21.26
N SER A 71 -29.38 -14.59 -20.21
CA SER A 71 -29.18 -13.70 -19.05
C SER A 71 -27.82 -13.88 -18.37
N SER A 72 -27.24 -15.09 -18.41
CA SER A 72 -25.89 -15.33 -17.89
C SER A 72 -24.82 -14.59 -18.71
N LEU A 73 -24.99 -14.45 -20.04
CA LEU A 73 -24.08 -13.67 -20.87
C LEU A 73 -24.24 -12.17 -20.62
N ASP A 74 -25.47 -11.70 -20.38
CA ASP A 74 -25.75 -10.29 -20.05
C ASP A 74 -25.07 -9.90 -18.73
N GLU A 75 -25.18 -10.76 -17.71
CA GLU A 75 -24.48 -10.57 -16.43
C GLU A 75 -22.96 -10.63 -16.61
N ALA A 76 -22.43 -11.60 -17.36
CA ALA A 76 -21.00 -11.69 -17.63
C ALA A 76 -20.45 -10.42 -18.31
N LEU A 77 -21.19 -9.85 -19.28
CA LEU A 77 -20.80 -8.58 -19.91
C LEU A 77 -20.87 -7.41 -18.92
N SER A 78 -21.92 -7.33 -18.10
CA SER A 78 -22.09 -6.30 -17.06
C SER A 78 -20.92 -6.30 -16.06
N TYR A 79 -20.48 -7.46 -15.59
CA TYR A 79 -19.31 -7.54 -14.70
C TYR A 79 -17.98 -7.22 -15.42
N ALA A 80 -17.85 -7.56 -16.71
CA ALA A 80 -16.70 -7.17 -17.51
C ALA A 80 -16.62 -5.64 -17.71
N ASP A 81 -17.76 -4.99 -17.94
CA ASP A 81 -17.87 -3.53 -18.02
C ASP A 81 -17.52 -2.84 -16.70
N ARG A 82 -17.92 -3.43 -15.56
CA ARG A 82 -17.55 -2.93 -14.22
C ARG A 82 -16.03 -3.02 -13.99
N ALA A 83 -15.40 -4.13 -14.38
CA ALA A 83 -13.96 -4.29 -14.28
C ALA A 83 -13.23 -3.25 -15.16
N GLU A 84 -13.72 -3.00 -16.37
CA GLU A 84 -13.21 -1.97 -17.27
C GLU A 84 -13.37 -0.55 -16.68
N LEU A 85 -14.53 -0.24 -16.11
CA LEU A 85 -14.79 1.05 -15.47
C LEU A 85 -13.89 1.29 -14.26
N LEU A 86 -13.71 0.27 -13.41
CA LEU A 86 -12.79 0.34 -12.27
C LEU A 86 -11.35 0.59 -12.73
N TYR A 87 -10.93 -0.09 -13.79
CA TYR A 87 -9.63 0.12 -14.41
C TYR A 87 -9.45 1.58 -14.88
N PHE A 88 -10.40 2.12 -15.65
CA PHE A 88 -10.29 3.49 -16.17
C PHE A 88 -10.37 4.56 -15.06
N ARG A 89 -11.18 4.33 -14.02
CA ARG A 89 -11.28 5.26 -12.88
C ARG A 89 -9.95 5.38 -12.11
N HIS A 90 -9.19 4.29 -12.04
CA HIS A 90 -7.93 4.22 -11.30
C HIS A 90 -6.72 4.07 -12.21
N GLU A 91 -6.86 4.44 -13.47
CA GLU A 91 -5.89 4.13 -14.51
C GLU A 91 -4.50 4.72 -14.20
N GLN A 92 -4.44 5.98 -13.75
CA GLN A 92 -3.18 6.62 -13.40
C GLN A 92 -2.47 5.91 -12.25
N ASP A 93 -3.22 5.34 -11.31
CA ASP A 93 -2.62 4.63 -10.19
C ASP A 93 -2.20 3.21 -10.60
N ILE A 94 -3.01 2.53 -11.42
CA ILE A 94 -2.69 1.20 -11.97
C ILE A 94 -1.46 1.27 -12.91
N LEU A 95 -1.32 2.36 -13.67
CA LEU A 95 -0.12 2.66 -14.44
C LEU A 95 1.12 2.81 -13.57
N ARG A 96 0.99 3.38 -12.38
CA ARG A 96 2.09 3.47 -11.42
C ARG A 96 2.44 2.10 -10.81
N LEU A 97 1.51 1.14 -10.81
CA LEU A 97 1.75 -0.25 -10.36
C LEU A 97 2.59 -1.02 -11.38
N THR A 98 2.30 -0.84 -12.66
CA THR A 98 2.92 -1.57 -13.75
C THR A 98 4.12 -0.78 -14.26
N LYS A 99 5.32 -1.11 -13.75
CA LYS A 99 6.62 -0.56 -14.22
C LYS A 99 6.89 -0.84 -15.71
N GLU A 100 6.11 -1.73 -16.30
CA GLU A 100 6.21 -2.22 -17.65
C GLU A 100 4.88 -1.93 -18.35
N ASP A 101 4.86 -1.92 -19.68
CA ASP A 101 3.76 -1.54 -20.56
C ASP A 101 2.55 -2.52 -20.51
N SER A 102 2.25 -3.06 -19.31
CA SER A 102 1.19 -4.01 -19.00
C SER A 102 -0.22 -3.39 -19.05
N ARG A 103 -0.32 -2.07 -19.33
CA ARG A 103 -1.58 -1.40 -19.69
C ARG A 103 -2.20 -2.03 -20.94
N ALA A 104 -1.37 -2.29 -21.94
CA ALA A 104 -1.78 -2.85 -23.21
C ALA A 104 -2.35 -4.28 -23.10
N PRO A 105 -1.72 -5.26 -22.40
CA PRO A 105 -2.23 -6.62 -22.35
C PRO A 105 -3.57 -6.74 -21.63
N PHE A 106 -3.80 -6.08 -20.48
CA PHE A 106 -5.09 -6.23 -19.78
C PHE A 106 -6.27 -5.74 -20.60
N LEU A 107 -6.22 -4.49 -21.09
CA LEU A 107 -7.32 -3.91 -21.87
C LEU A 107 -7.53 -4.64 -23.20
N LYS A 108 -6.45 -5.03 -23.91
CA LYS A 108 -6.57 -5.81 -25.15
C LYS A 108 -7.19 -7.18 -24.90
N THR A 109 -6.82 -7.84 -23.80
CA THR A 109 -7.36 -9.14 -23.42
C THR A 109 -8.82 -9.01 -22.98
N LEU A 110 -9.19 -7.94 -22.27
CA LEU A 110 -10.57 -7.68 -21.85
C LEU A 110 -11.47 -7.34 -23.06
N GLU A 111 -10.99 -6.52 -23.99
CA GLU A 111 -11.70 -6.21 -25.23
C GLU A 111 -11.92 -7.47 -26.08
N ARG A 112 -10.89 -8.31 -26.23
CA ARG A 112 -10.99 -9.62 -26.91
C ARG A 112 -12.02 -10.51 -26.23
N TYR A 113 -12.00 -10.58 -24.89
CA TYR A 113 -12.95 -11.35 -24.10
C TYR A 113 -14.40 -10.89 -24.33
N LYS A 114 -14.66 -9.58 -24.22
CA LYS A 114 -15.98 -8.97 -24.44
C LYS A 114 -16.49 -9.19 -25.86
N LYS A 115 -15.62 -9.10 -26.88
CA LYS A 115 -15.97 -9.42 -28.28
C LYS A 115 -16.41 -10.87 -28.44
N THR A 116 -15.70 -11.82 -27.82
CA THR A 116 -16.08 -13.24 -27.86
C THR A 116 -17.42 -13.49 -27.16
N LEU A 117 -17.66 -12.88 -25.98
CA LEU A 117 -18.95 -12.95 -25.29
C LEU A 117 -20.11 -12.38 -26.14
N SER A 118 -19.91 -11.21 -26.74
CA SER A 118 -20.92 -10.55 -27.58
C SER A 118 -21.22 -11.35 -28.86
N GLY A 119 -20.19 -11.99 -29.43
CA GLY A 119 -20.33 -12.89 -30.57
C GLY A 119 -21.10 -14.18 -30.24
N LEU A 120 -20.98 -14.68 -29.01
CA LEU A 120 -21.81 -15.78 -28.49
C LEU A 120 -23.25 -15.34 -28.30
N GLN A 121 -23.48 -14.17 -27.70
CA GLN A 121 -24.81 -13.61 -27.48
C GLN A 121 -25.57 -13.39 -28.79
N SER A 122 -24.91 -12.87 -29.81
CA SER A 122 -25.50 -12.59 -31.13
C SER A 122 -25.79 -13.85 -31.95
N GLY A 123 -25.12 -14.97 -31.64
CA GLY A 123 -25.29 -16.25 -32.31
C GLY A 123 -26.35 -17.16 -31.68
N LEU A 124 -26.96 -16.74 -30.57
CA LEU A 124 -28.04 -17.50 -29.91
C LEU A 124 -29.38 -17.24 -30.62
N PRO A 125 -30.09 -18.27 -31.10
CA PRO A 125 -31.47 -18.12 -31.52
C PRO A 125 -32.37 -17.77 -30.32
N GLU A 126 -33.49 -17.09 -30.61
CA GLU A 126 -34.53 -16.72 -29.63
C GLU A 126 -34.98 -17.93 -28.76
N PRO A 127 -35.50 -17.71 -27.54
CA PRO A 127 -35.55 -18.68 -26.42
C PRO A 127 -36.32 -19.99 -26.63
N HIS A 128 -36.81 -20.29 -27.83
CA HIS A 128 -37.75 -21.39 -28.11
C HIS A 128 -37.25 -22.41 -29.14
N ALA A 129 -36.04 -22.25 -29.69
CA ALA A 129 -35.47 -23.23 -30.61
C ALA A 129 -34.44 -24.11 -29.88
N GLY A 130 -34.89 -25.25 -29.36
CA GLY A 130 -34.01 -26.33 -28.95
C GLY A 130 -33.28 -26.88 -30.16
N ILE A 131 -32.09 -26.35 -30.46
CA ILE A 131 -31.20 -26.87 -31.50
C ILE A 131 -29.76 -26.82 -30.96
N GLU A 132 -29.09 -27.96 -31.09
CA GLU A 132 -27.70 -28.17 -30.73
C GLU A 132 -26.80 -27.03 -31.26
N ALA A 133 -26.04 -26.44 -30.35
CA ALA A 133 -25.29 -25.23 -30.61
C ALA A 133 -24.11 -25.50 -31.56
N PRO A 134 -24.02 -24.84 -32.73
CA PRO A 134 -22.94 -25.03 -33.67
C PRO A 134 -21.65 -24.37 -33.16
N ASN A 135 -20.55 -25.14 -33.19
CA ASN A 135 -19.17 -24.68 -33.01
C ASN A 135 -18.84 -23.91 -31.70
N VAL A 136 -19.50 -24.28 -30.58
CA VAL A 136 -19.28 -23.66 -29.26
C VAL A 136 -17.88 -23.94 -28.71
N SER A 137 -17.31 -25.12 -28.96
CA SER A 137 -16.07 -25.59 -28.33
C SER A 137 -14.86 -24.68 -28.59
N GLY A 138 -14.74 -24.12 -29.80
CA GLY A 138 -13.63 -23.20 -30.13
C GLY A 138 -13.76 -21.82 -29.47
N ARG A 139 -15.00 -21.31 -29.33
CA ARG A 139 -15.26 -20.03 -28.64
C ARG A 139 -15.19 -20.19 -27.13
N GLU A 140 -15.61 -21.34 -26.60
CA GLU A 140 -15.47 -21.71 -25.20
C GLU A 140 -14.00 -21.78 -24.77
N GLU A 141 -13.14 -22.46 -25.52
CA GLU A 141 -11.71 -22.52 -25.19
C GLU A 141 -11.04 -21.14 -25.26
N SER A 142 -11.44 -20.31 -26.23
CA SER A 142 -10.97 -18.92 -26.34
C SER A 142 -11.39 -18.07 -25.13
N LEU A 143 -12.64 -18.20 -24.67
CA LEU A 143 -13.13 -17.53 -23.45
C LEU A 143 -12.40 -18.03 -22.22
N ARG A 144 -12.23 -19.35 -22.08
CA ARG A 144 -11.53 -19.96 -20.94
C ARG A 144 -10.10 -19.47 -20.84
N THR A 145 -9.39 -19.42 -21.97
CA THR A 145 -8.00 -18.94 -22.07
C THR A 145 -7.91 -17.44 -21.77
N THR A 146 -8.72 -16.62 -22.45
CA THR A 146 -8.68 -15.16 -22.27
C THR A 146 -9.14 -14.75 -20.86
N GLY A 147 -10.12 -15.46 -20.29
CA GLY A 147 -10.58 -15.26 -18.90
C GLY A 147 -9.56 -15.73 -17.86
N GLN A 148 -8.76 -16.77 -18.15
CA GLN A 148 -7.63 -17.15 -17.31
C GLN A 148 -6.54 -16.08 -17.35
N GLU A 149 -6.20 -15.60 -18.55
CA GLU A 149 -5.20 -14.54 -18.75
C GLU A 149 -5.59 -13.25 -18.00
N LEU A 150 -6.86 -12.84 -18.06
CA LEU A 150 -7.37 -11.70 -17.27
C LEU A 150 -7.18 -11.90 -15.76
N LEU A 151 -7.51 -13.09 -15.27
CA LEU A 151 -7.37 -13.42 -13.85
C LEU A 151 -5.90 -13.43 -13.42
N ASP A 152 -5.01 -13.99 -14.24
CA ASP A 152 -3.58 -14.06 -13.95
C ASP A 152 -2.94 -12.66 -13.93
N ILE A 153 -3.34 -11.78 -14.86
CA ILE A 153 -2.89 -10.38 -14.86
C ILE A 153 -3.36 -9.65 -13.60
N ALA A 154 -4.67 -9.70 -13.31
CA ALA A 154 -5.25 -8.97 -12.18
C ALA A 154 -4.73 -9.48 -10.82
N THR A 155 -4.62 -10.80 -10.65
CA THR A 155 -4.02 -11.38 -9.43
C THR A 155 -2.52 -11.11 -9.32
N GLY A 156 -1.82 -10.96 -10.45
CA GLY A 156 -0.45 -10.48 -10.51
C GLY A 156 -0.29 -9.10 -9.88
N TRP A 157 -1.20 -8.16 -10.19
CA TRP A 157 -1.21 -6.82 -9.58
C TRP A 157 -1.38 -6.87 -8.06
N VAL A 158 -2.35 -7.66 -7.57
CA VAL A 158 -2.58 -7.86 -6.13
C VAL A 158 -1.33 -8.38 -5.43
N ARG A 159 -0.68 -9.42 -5.98
CA ARG A 159 0.52 -10.03 -5.39
C ARG A 159 1.69 -9.05 -5.35
N GLN A 160 1.91 -8.34 -6.45
CA GLN A 160 3.00 -7.36 -6.55
C GLN A 160 2.83 -6.26 -5.50
N GLU A 161 1.63 -5.75 -5.34
CA GLU A 161 1.38 -4.63 -4.43
C GLU A 161 1.37 -5.06 -2.96
N ARG A 162 0.81 -6.23 -2.62
CA ARG A 162 0.96 -6.81 -1.27
C ARG A 162 2.43 -7.01 -0.89
N SER A 163 3.26 -7.49 -1.82
CA SER A 163 4.70 -7.62 -1.58
C SER A 163 5.38 -6.28 -1.32
N LYS A 164 4.96 -5.21 -2.00
CA LYS A 164 5.47 -3.84 -1.77
C LYS A 164 5.04 -3.29 -0.41
N ILE A 165 3.80 -3.52 -0.02
CA ILE A 165 3.29 -3.16 1.31
C ILE A 165 4.10 -3.88 2.39
N ASP A 166 4.33 -5.19 2.25
CA ASP A 166 5.13 -5.96 3.20
C ASP A 166 6.58 -5.45 3.31
N GLN A 167 7.18 -5.04 2.19
CA GLN A 167 8.49 -4.40 2.18
C GLN A 167 8.48 -3.06 2.95
N LEU A 168 7.49 -2.19 2.70
CA LEU A 168 7.35 -0.91 3.38
C LEU A 168 7.13 -1.09 4.88
N PHE A 169 6.31 -2.05 5.31
CA PHE A 169 6.11 -2.37 6.71
C PHE A 169 7.41 -2.83 7.38
N ARG A 170 8.17 -3.70 6.71
CA ARG A 170 9.45 -4.16 7.24
C ARG A 170 10.45 -3.01 7.37
N THR A 171 10.54 -2.14 6.38
CA THR A 171 11.37 -0.93 6.44
C THR A 171 10.92 0.01 7.55
N ALA A 172 9.62 0.23 7.71
CA ALA A 172 9.06 1.05 8.80
C ALA A 172 9.43 0.48 10.17
N PHE A 173 9.33 -0.84 10.34
CA PHE A 173 9.65 -1.52 11.58
C PHE A 173 11.14 -1.42 11.92
N TYR A 174 12.04 -1.64 10.95
CA TYR A 174 13.48 -1.47 11.17
C TYR A 174 13.84 -0.03 11.50
N LEU A 175 13.28 0.94 10.78
CA LEU A 175 13.50 2.36 11.03
C LEU A 175 13.02 2.75 12.44
N PHE A 176 11.86 2.24 12.86
CA PHE A 176 11.36 2.39 14.21
C PHE A 176 12.29 1.79 15.26
N ALA A 177 12.70 0.53 15.11
CA ALA A 177 13.59 -0.15 16.07
C ALA A 177 14.94 0.57 16.22
N VAL A 178 15.56 0.97 15.09
CA VAL A 178 16.81 1.73 15.10
C VAL A 178 16.63 3.08 15.79
N SER A 179 15.50 3.76 15.58
CA SER A 179 15.21 5.04 16.23
C SER A 179 15.06 4.93 17.73
N VAL A 180 14.39 3.87 18.21
CA VAL A 180 14.20 3.63 19.64
C VAL A 180 15.56 3.43 20.31
N LEU A 181 16.45 2.65 19.68
CA LEU A 181 17.82 2.46 20.16
C LEU A 181 18.61 3.78 20.14
N PHE A 182 18.54 4.53 19.04
CA PHE A 182 19.23 5.81 18.89
C PHE A 182 18.76 6.84 19.92
N PHE A 183 17.46 7.04 20.07
CA PHE A 183 16.89 8.00 21.04
C PHE A 183 17.10 7.54 22.49
N GLY A 184 17.05 6.23 22.76
CA GLY A 184 17.38 5.68 24.08
C GLY A 184 18.83 6.00 24.46
N PHE A 185 19.77 5.72 23.55
CA PHE A 185 21.18 6.07 23.73
C PHE A 185 21.40 7.58 23.86
N LEU A 186 20.79 8.37 22.98
CA LEU A 186 20.87 9.83 23.01
C LEU A 186 20.32 10.40 24.33
N GLY A 187 19.21 9.86 24.82
CA GLY A 187 18.60 10.23 26.09
C GLY A 187 19.53 9.96 27.28
N ILE A 188 20.16 8.77 27.33
CA ILE A 188 21.17 8.44 28.34
C ILE A 188 22.35 9.40 28.28
N LEU A 189 22.85 9.71 27.08
CA LEU A 189 23.97 10.62 26.89
C LEU A 189 23.64 12.05 27.35
N VAL A 190 22.46 12.56 26.99
CA VAL A 190 21.98 13.88 27.42
C VAL A 190 21.78 13.93 28.93
N ALA A 191 21.16 12.91 29.53
CA ALA A 191 20.98 12.82 30.98
C ALA A 191 22.32 12.80 31.73
N PHE A 192 23.28 12.02 31.25
CA PHE A 192 24.65 11.99 31.80
C PHE A 192 25.34 13.35 31.69
N TYR A 193 25.22 14.01 30.53
CA TYR A 193 25.79 15.33 30.29
C TYR A 193 25.22 16.40 31.22
N ILE A 194 23.88 16.47 31.34
CA ILE A 194 23.18 17.39 32.24
C ILE A 194 23.52 17.11 33.70
N SER A 195 23.58 15.83 34.11
CA SER A 195 23.95 15.43 35.46
C SER A 195 25.34 15.95 35.85
N ARG A 196 26.34 15.75 34.98
CA ARG A 196 27.73 16.17 35.24
C ARG A 196 27.93 17.68 35.18
N MET A 197 27.22 18.37 34.28
CA MET A 197 27.46 19.79 34.00
C MET A 197 26.60 20.75 34.83
N LEU A 198 25.39 20.36 35.22
CA LEU A 198 24.47 21.21 35.98
C LEU A 198 24.21 20.65 37.37
N THR A 199 23.78 19.40 37.43
CA THR A 199 23.22 18.80 38.66
C THR A 199 24.29 18.65 39.74
N ARG A 200 25.46 18.08 39.41
CA ARG A 200 26.57 17.93 40.37
C ARG A 200 27.08 19.26 40.94
N PRO A 201 27.40 20.30 40.14
CA PRO A 201 27.81 21.60 40.68
C PRO A 201 26.74 22.26 41.55
N LEU A 202 25.47 22.16 41.18
CA LEU A 202 24.35 22.70 41.97
C LEU A 202 24.26 22.02 43.34
N ILE A 203 24.37 20.69 43.38
CA ILE A 203 24.39 19.93 44.63
C ILE A 203 25.59 20.32 45.49
N GLN A 204 26.78 20.49 44.90
CA GLN A 204 27.96 20.94 45.62
C GLN A 204 27.81 22.35 46.20
N MET A 205 27.20 23.27 45.45
CA MET A 205 26.90 24.62 45.94
C MET A 205 25.85 24.60 47.06
N GLN A 206 24.82 23.77 46.93
CA GLN A 206 23.81 23.58 47.98
C GLN A 206 24.47 23.06 49.27
N GLN A 207 25.28 22.00 49.17
CA GLN A 207 26.02 21.44 50.32
C GLN A 207 26.97 22.46 50.96
N ALA A 208 27.66 23.28 50.15
CA ALA A 208 28.52 24.34 50.66
C ALA A 208 27.74 25.44 51.39
N MET A 209 26.58 25.86 50.86
CA MET A 209 25.70 26.82 51.53
C MET A 209 25.11 26.25 52.83
N GLU A 210 24.80 24.96 52.86
CA GLU A 210 24.24 24.30 54.04
C GLU A 210 25.26 24.20 55.18
N LYS A 211 26.54 23.94 54.87
CA LYS A 211 27.63 24.06 55.85
C LYS A 211 27.77 25.47 56.42
N ILE A 212 27.79 26.48 55.54
CA ILE A 212 27.85 27.89 55.96
C ILE A 212 26.63 28.25 56.84
N ALA A 213 25.45 27.75 56.50
CA ALA A 213 24.23 27.98 57.28
C ALA A 213 24.24 27.27 58.64
N GLN A 214 24.91 26.13 58.75
CA GLN A 214 25.12 25.39 60.01
C GLN A 214 26.29 25.95 60.85
N GLY A 215 27.04 26.91 60.32
CA GLY A 215 28.14 27.59 61.02
C GLY A 215 29.50 26.89 60.91
N ASP A 216 29.65 25.97 59.94
CA ASP A 216 30.85 25.19 59.62
C ASP A 216 31.60 25.74 58.39
#